data_AF-A0A2N1PCP4-F1
#
_entry.id   AF-A0A2N1PCP4-F1
#
_cell.length_a   1.000
_cell.length_b   1.000
_cell.length_c   1.000
_cell.angle_alpha   90.00
_cell.angle_beta   90.00
_cell.angle_gamma   90.00
#
_symmetry.space_group_name_H-M   'P 1'
#
loop_
_entity.id
_entity.type
_entity.pdbx_description
1 polymer ?
#
loop_
_entity_poly.entity_id
_entity_poly.type
_entity_poly.pdbx_seq_one_letter_code
_entity_poly.pdbx_strand_id
1 'polypeptide(L)'
;MKVKNIVSMAAISVILLAVLFGCNGLTVDNSLSPPTIGTPIYNCASIISYGGADRNAKIRIYVNGAKVKEFSTWMGWGEVVLPNPLSTGDVVSAAQIVGNHISVKSREPVTVVTIPPSNLISGEKLLTPKIHGPLFECQKCIVVENIVEGATVRLAQNGAEIKNGMTPYRNIRFGVPELVLGDGYDSWQEMCLKQRGYTSNHSDIEKVQKKPESLPTPAIHEPIVIGNDACRVDNLFLGAVVMIFADDGSGPVQVGGGTAIANAVIYGINPVFKDGFIYYAIQYLCDLGSDPSEKVPPVKEVPAPVVREPICKDEFYVTICNTVVLSTVKVFVNGTQVAQAAGNGECIKIALGDATNFAAGDKITAQQFVFGAASPLSAQVIVRQDGAPPYEPAYWNDAATVTCNNCYNYGCNIKTNTYAQPGYAHGASHSTTCPTVTSAAQADGLMVTNIDKACRDCYHIVALVIAPNQDYHWYRLDDNGRWSHKMGPYPASDRDGTGNLITNPETADRKVYNGPDIVRDYSIFCGYFCVDKNNVVIDGPRSCY
;
A
#
# COMPACT_ATOMS: atom_id res chain seq x y z
N MET A 1 -68.97 -51.72 -13.29
CA MET A 1 -68.41 -52.18 -12.00
C MET A 1 -66.90 -52.04 -12.06
N LYS A 2 -66.32 -51.28 -11.09
CA LYS A 2 -64.92 -51.19 -10.66
C LYS A 2 -63.82 -50.91 -11.72
N VAL A 3 -62.80 -50.08 -11.54
CA VAL A 3 -62.38 -48.99 -10.63
C VAL A 3 -61.27 -48.26 -11.42
N LYS A 4 -61.21 -46.93 -11.32
CA LYS A 4 -60.19 -46.03 -11.90
C LYS A 4 -58.77 -46.37 -11.40
N ASN A 5 -57.73 -46.06 -12.19
CA ASN A 5 -56.68 -45.12 -11.77
C ASN A 5 -55.60 -44.81 -12.83
N ILE A 6 -55.49 -43.50 -13.09
CA ILE A 6 -54.28 -42.67 -13.14
C ILE A 6 -53.17 -43.05 -14.15
N VAL A 7 -53.09 -42.26 -15.23
CA VAL A 7 -51.83 -42.00 -15.95
C VAL A 7 -51.32 -40.64 -15.46
N SER A 8 -50.17 -40.64 -14.78
CA SER A 8 -49.45 -39.44 -14.35
C SER A 8 -48.33 -39.15 -15.35
N MET A 9 -48.20 -37.87 -15.71
CA MET A 9 -47.08 -37.31 -16.46
C MET A 9 -45.76 -37.58 -15.73
N ALA A 10 -44.77 -38.11 -16.44
CA ALA A 10 -43.38 -38.08 -16.05
C ALA A 10 -42.59 -37.31 -17.12
N ALA A 11 -42.21 -36.07 -16.77
CA ALA A 11 -41.27 -35.27 -17.51
C ALA A 11 -39.87 -35.86 -17.38
N ILE A 12 -39.24 -36.19 -18.51
CA ILE A 12 -37.83 -36.56 -18.57
C ILE A 12 -37.03 -35.27 -18.39
N SER A 13 -36.54 -35.04 -17.18
CA SER A 13 -35.54 -34.01 -16.90
C SER A 13 -34.19 -34.48 -17.42
N VAL A 14 -33.73 -33.85 -18.49
CA VAL A 14 -32.33 -33.90 -18.92
C VAL A 14 -31.54 -33.10 -17.89
N ILE A 15 -30.85 -33.81 -16.99
CA ILE A 15 -29.83 -33.23 -16.12
C ILE A 15 -28.69 -32.75 -17.03
N LEU A 16 -28.66 -31.44 -17.27
CA LEU A 16 -27.54 -30.76 -17.89
C LEU A 16 -26.40 -30.75 -16.86
N LEU A 17 -25.58 -31.80 -16.88
CA LEU A 17 -24.30 -31.83 -16.19
C LEU A 17 -23.37 -30.85 -16.94
N ALA A 18 -23.43 -29.57 -16.57
CA ALA A 18 -22.47 -28.57 -17.01
C ALA A 18 -21.12 -28.90 -16.36
N VAL A 19 -20.39 -29.86 -16.96
CA VAL A 19 -18.97 -30.03 -16.71
C VAL A 19 -18.30 -28.75 -17.20
N LEU A 20 -17.77 -28.00 -16.24
CA LEU A 20 -16.90 -26.84 -16.39
C LEU A 20 -15.67 -27.18 -17.23
N PHE A 21 -15.83 -27.24 -18.55
CA PHE A 21 -14.71 -27.06 -19.47
C PHE A 21 -14.64 -25.59 -19.85
N GLY A 22 -14.03 -24.80 -18.96
CA GLY A 22 -13.60 -23.44 -19.31
C GLY A 22 -12.55 -23.53 -20.41
N CYS A 23 -12.77 -22.80 -21.52
CA CYS A 23 -11.82 -22.69 -22.61
C CYS A 23 -10.40 -22.45 -22.07
N ASN A 24 -9.47 -23.34 -22.42
CA ASN A 24 -8.01 -23.37 -22.10
C ASN A 24 -7.53 -24.29 -20.94
N GLY A 25 -8.36 -25.15 -20.35
CA GLY A 25 -7.87 -26.20 -19.44
C GLY A 25 -7.38 -25.74 -18.06
N LEU A 26 -7.75 -24.53 -17.64
CA LEU A 26 -7.53 -24.03 -16.27
C LEU A 26 -8.74 -24.35 -15.39
N THR A 27 -8.49 -24.76 -14.15
CA THR A 27 -9.52 -25.01 -13.14
C THR A 27 -9.66 -23.78 -12.24
N VAL A 28 -10.88 -23.31 -11.99
CA VAL A 28 -11.10 -22.22 -11.04
C VAL A 28 -10.75 -22.71 -9.63
N ASP A 29 -9.91 -21.95 -8.92
CA ASP A 29 -9.54 -22.20 -7.54
C ASP A 29 -9.90 -21.00 -6.68
N ASN A 30 -10.92 -21.21 -5.85
CA ASN A 30 -11.48 -20.22 -4.94
C ASN A 30 -10.59 -19.96 -3.71
N SER A 31 -9.49 -20.69 -3.55
CA SER A 31 -8.48 -20.42 -2.52
C SER A 31 -7.38 -19.46 -2.98
N LEU A 32 -7.36 -19.09 -4.26
CA LEU A 32 -6.47 -18.08 -4.82
C LEU A 32 -7.10 -16.69 -4.76
N SER A 33 -6.35 -15.72 -4.26
CA SER A 33 -6.83 -14.34 -4.16
C SER A 33 -6.94 -13.69 -5.54
N PRO A 34 -8.08 -13.09 -5.91
CA PRO A 34 -8.14 -12.30 -7.13
C PRO A 34 -7.25 -11.06 -6.98
N PRO A 35 -6.37 -10.74 -7.95
CA PRO A 35 -5.55 -9.54 -7.87
C PRO A 35 -6.41 -8.27 -7.82
N THR A 36 -5.96 -7.28 -7.09
CA THR A 36 -6.54 -5.93 -7.07
C THR A 36 -6.01 -5.12 -8.24
N ILE A 37 -6.80 -4.12 -8.67
CA ILE A 37 -6.41 -3.13 -9.66
C ILE A 37 -6.32 -1.78 -8.95
N GLY A 38 -5.24 -1.03 -9.22
CA GLY A 38 -5.07 0.31 -8.66
C GLY A 38 -6.13 1.28 -9.17
N THR A 39 -6.51 2.23 -8.31
CA THR A 39 -7.49 3.29 -8.58
C THR A 39 -6.89 4.63 -8.17
N PRO A 40 -7.22 5.75 -8.84
CA PRO A 40 -8.11 5.87 -10.00
C PRO A 40 -7.48 5.39 -11.32
N ILE A 41 -8.32 5.10 -12.31
CA ILE A 41 -7.90 4.94 -13.72
C ILE A 41 -8.64 5.98 -14.56
N TYR A 42 -7.89 6.84 -15.25
CA TYR A 42 -8.46 7.85 -16.13
C TYR A 42 -8.55 7.39 -17.58
N ASN A 43 -9.49 7.97 -18.31
CA ASN A 43 -9.62 7.76 -19.75
C ASN A 43 -8.30 8.06 -20.48
N CYS A 44 -7.98 7.27 -21.50
CA CYS A 44 -6.72 7.24 -22.24
C CYS A 44 -5.52 6.62 -21.50
N ALA A 45 -5.63 6.25 -20.22
CA ALA A 45 -4.58 5.50 -19.55
C ALA A 45 -4.30 4.19 -20.31
N SER A 46 -3.02 3.93 -20.54
CA SER A 46 -2.54 2.67 -21.16
C SER A 46 -1.65 1.88 -20.20
N ILE A 47 -1.58 2.30 -18.94
CA ILE A 47 -0.85 1.62 -17.87
C ILE A 47 -1.76 1.55 -16.64
N ILE A 48 -1.69 0.43 -15.93
CA ILE A 48 -2.40 0.21 -14.67
C ILE A 48 -1.45 -0.43 -13.66
N SER A 49 -1.74 -0.28 -12.38
CA SER A 49 -1.11 -1.08 -11.33
C SER A 49 -2.02 -2.24 -10.91
N TYR A 50 -1.39 -3.32 -10.43
CA TYR A 50 -2.06 -4.48 -9.87
C TYR A 50 -1.33 -4.95 -8.60
N GLY A 51 -2.03 -5.68 -7.74
CA GLY A 51 -1.45 -6.24 -6.51
C GLY A 51 -2.22 -7.45 -5.98
N GLY A 52 -1.72 -8.02 -4.89
CA GLY A 52 -2.40 -9.12 -4.18
C GLY A 52 -2.39 -10.48 -4.90
N ALA A 53 -1.55 -10.64 -5.93
CA ALA A 53 -1.30 -11.96 -6.53
C ALA A 53 -0.19 -12.70 -5.78
N ASP A 54 -0.07 -14.00 -6.02
CA ASP A 54 1.05 -14.80 -5.52
C ASP A 54 2.33 -14.53 -6.33
N ARG A 55 3.47 -14.87 -5.73
CA ARG A 55 4.77 -14.74 -6.39
C ARG A 55 4.85 -15.72 -7.55
N ASN A 56 5.57 -15.34 -8.60
CA ASN A 56 5.73 -16.17 -9.82
C ASN A 56 4.41 -16.55 -10.54
N ALA A 57 3.26 -15.97 -10.15
CA ALA A 57 2.00 -16.20 -10.82
C ALA A 57 2.00 -15.61 -12.24
N LYS A 58 1.11 -16.12 -13.10
CA LYS A 58 0.71 -15.36 -14.30
C LYS A 58 -0.48 -14.49 -13.96
N ILE A 59 -0.46 -13.25 -14.41
CA ILE A 59 -1.55 -12.29 -14.27
C ILE A 59 -2.29 -12.19 -15.59
N ARG A 60 -3.61 -12.21 -15.52
CA ARG A 60 -4.50 -12.03 -16.67
C ARG A 60 -5.37 -10.81 -16.45
N ILE A 61 -5.26 -9.82 -17.33
CA ILE A 61 -6.03 -8.58 -17.29
C ILE A 61 -7.23 -8.68 -18.22
N TYR A 62 -8.36 -8.17 -17.76
CA TYR A 62 -9.62 -8.09 -18.47
C TYR A 62 -10.11 -6.65 -18.54
N VAL A 63 -10.67 -6.27 -19.69
CA VAL A 63 -11.41 -5.02 -19.89
C VAL A 63 -12.79 -5.39 -20.40
N ASN A 64 -13.85 -4.91 -19.74
CA ASN A 64 -15.24 -5.24 -20.06
C ASN A 64 -15.49 -6.77 -20.15
N GLY A 65 -14.81 -7.52 -19.29
CA GLY A 65 -14.89 -8.98 -19.22
C GLY A 65 -14.03 -9.73 -20.25
N ALA A 66 -13.49 -9.08 -21.28
CA ALA A 66 -12.64 -9.68 -22.30
C ALA A 66 -11.16 -9.65 -21.89
N LYS A 67 -10.43 -10.75 -22.12
CA LYS A 67 -8.98 -10.81 -21.84
C LYS A 67 -8.22 -9.90 -22.79
N VAL A 68 -7.45 -8.96 -22.25
CA VAL A 68 -6.61 -8.04 -23.05
C VAL A 68 -5.11 -8.31 -22.90
N LYS A 69 -4.67 -8.90 -21.78
CA LYS A 69 -3.25 -9.17 -21.52
C LYS A 69 -3.09 -10.37 -20.60
N GLU A 70 -2.01 -11.13 -20.79
CA GLU A 70 -1.52 -12.15 -19.86
C GLU A 70 0.00 -12.10 -19.80
N PHE A 71 0.60 -12.19 -18.61
CA PHE A 71 2.05 -12.09 -18.40
C PHE A 71 2.46 -12.73 -17.06
N SER A 72 3.74 -13.09 -16.90
CA SER A 72 4.27 -13.58 -15.61
C SER A 72 4.77 -12.42 -14.75
N THR A 73 4.63 -12.54 -13.43
CA THR A 73 5.20 -11.59 -12.45
C THR A 73 6.11 -12.31 -11.47
N TRP A 74 7.14 -11.64 -10.98
CA TRP A 74 7.99 -12.16 -9.89
C TRP A 74 7.37 -11.89 -8.51
N MET A 75 6.82 -10.69 -8.30
CA MET A 75 6.48 -10.20 -6.96
C MET A 75 5.01 -10.37 -6.57
N GLY A 76 4.09 -10.54 -7.53
CA GLY A 76 2.65 -10.59 -7.25
C GLY A 76 1.97 -9.20 -7.19
N TRP A 77 2.74 -8.14 -7.42
CA TRP A 77 2.27 -6.77 -7.67
C TRP A 77 3.15 -6.10 -8.73
N GLY A 78 2.69 -4.97 -9.26
CA GLY A 78 3.47 -4.13 -10.17
C GLY A 78 2.62 -3.33 -11.13
N GLU A 79 3.23 -2.94 -12.23
CA GLU A 79 2.61 -2.15 -13.30
C GLU A 79 2.52 -2.97 -14.59
N VAL A 80 1.52 -2.67 -15.42
CA VAL A 80 1.40 -3.30 -16.74
C VAL A 80 0.88 -2.32 -17.78
N VAL A 81 1.59 -2.26 -18.91
CA VAL A 81 1.13 -1.55 -20.11
C VAL A 81 0.12 -2.40 -20.87
N LEU A 82 -1.05 -1.83 -21.09
CA LEU A 82 -2.16 -2.40 -21.83
C LEU A 82 -1.95 -2.24 -23.34
N PRO A 83 -2.47 -3.16 -24.17
CA PRO A 83 -2.30 -3.08 -25.62
C PRO A 83 -3.05 -1.90 -26.25
N ASN A 84 -4.13 -1.43 -25.62
CA ASN A 84 -4.95 -0.32 -26.09
C ASN A 84 -5.24 0.64 -24.93
N PRO A 85 -5.34 1.97 -25.19
CA PRO A 85 -5.80 2.94 -24.21
C PRO A 85 -7.24 2.65 -23.77
N LEU A 86 -7.52 2.92 -22.50
CA LEU A 86 -8.85 2.74 -21.90
C LEU A 86 -9.78 3.91 -22.20
N SER A 87 -11.09 3.65 -22.17
CA SER A 87 -12.16 4.63 -22.37
C SER A 87 -13.01 4.79 -21.11
N THR A 88 -13.61 5.96 -20.89
CA THR A 88 -14.53 6.19 -19.78
C THR A 88 -15.64 5.13 -19.79
N GLY A 89 -15.90 4.53 -18.64
CA GLY A 89 -16.87 3.46 -18.46
C GLY A 89 -16.33 2.05 -18.72
N ASP A 90 -15.10 1.90 -19.24
CA ASP A 90 -14.43 0.60 -19.26
C ASP A 90 -14.26 0.06 -17.85
N VAL A 91 -14.46 -1.24 -17.68
CA VAL A 91 -14.35 -1.93 -16.40
C VAL A 91 -13.13 -2.86 -16.43
N VAL A 92 -12.12 -2.56 -15.61
CA VAL A 92 -10.85 -3.28 -15.55
C VAL A 92 -10.86 -4.25 -14.37
N SER A 93 -10.44 -5.50 -14.62
CA SER A 93 -10.26 -6.52 -13.57
C SER A 93 -9.08 -7.44 -13.92
N ALA A 94 -8.60 -8.19 -12.93
CA ALA A 94 -7.53 -9.16 -13.07
C ALA A 94 -7.89 -10.51 -12.45
N ALA A 95 -7.22 -11.55 -12.91
CA ALA A 95 -7.15 -12.87 -12.26
C ALA A 95 -5.69 -13.32 -12.22
N GLN A 96 -5.31 -14.12 -11.22
CA GLN A 96 -4.01 -14.78 -11.20
C GLN A 96 -4.12 -16.26 -11.56
N ILE A 97 -3.04 -16.81 -12.09
CA ILE A 97 -2.91 -18.21 -12.48
C ILE A 97 -1.68 -18.78 -11.76
N VAL A 98 -1.89 -19.82 -10.98
CA VAL A 98 -0.85 -20.56 -10.24
C VAL A 98 -0.94 -22.02 -10.67
N GLY A 99 0.10 -22.52 -11.34
CA GLY A 99 0.05 -23.83 -11.99
C GLY A 99 -1.07 -23.89 -13.03
N ASN A 100 -2.00 -24.85 -12.87
CA ASN A 100 -3.18 -25.02 -13.72
C ASN A 100 -4.45 -24.40 -13.11
N HIS A 101 -4.32 -23.65 -12.02
CA HIS A 101 -5.44 -23.04 -11.32
C HIS A 101 -5.54 -21.54 -11.62
N ILE A 102 -6.76 -21.04 -11.77
CA ILE A 102 -7.03 -19.61 -11.96
C ILE A 102 -7.96 -19.10 -10.87
N SER A 103 -7.68 -17.93 -10.31
CA SER A 103 -8.58 -17.26 -9.37
C SER A 103 -9.87 -16.80 -10.05
N VAL A 104 -10.88 -16.43 -9.27
CA VAL A 104 -11.93 -15.53 -9.77
C VAL A 104 -11.32 -14.18 -10.21
N LYS A 105 -12.12 -13.32 -10.85
CA LYS A 105 -11.71 -11.96 -11.20
C LYS A 105 -11.74 -11.04 -9.98
N SER A 106 -11.04 -9.89 -10.05
CA SER A 106 -11.06 -8.83 -9.03
C SER A 106 -12.44 -8.62 -8.43
N ARG A 107 -12.51 -8.62 -7.09
CA ARG A 107 -13.74 -8.38 -6.33
C ARG A 107 -14.26 -6.96 -6.51
N GLU A 108 -13.34 -6.02 -6.63
CA GLU A 108 -13.59 -4.60 -6.92
C GLU A 108 -12.97 -4.27 -8.28
N PRO A 109 -13.67 -4.55 -9.38
CA PRO A 109 -13.21 -4.10 -10.68
C PRO A 109 -13.26 -2.57 -10.74
N VAL A 110 -12.27 -1.96 -11.40
CA VAL A 110 -12.15 -0.51 -11.46
C VAL A 110 -12.81 0.02 -12.73
N THR A 111 -13.79 0.90 -12.56
CA THR A 111 -14.42 1.63 -13.66
C THR A 111 -13.56 2.83 -14.01
N VAL A 112 -13.21 2.96 -15.30
CA VAL A 112 -12.43 4.06 -15.84
C VAL A 112 -13.27 5.33 -15.84
N VAL A 113 -12.73 6.40 -15.27
CA VAL A 113 -13.41 7.69 -15.12
C VAL A 113 -12.74 8.77 -15.95
N THR A 114 -13.41 9.92 -16.12
CA THR A 114 -12.79 11.09 -16.74
C THR A 114 -11.77 11.73 -15.82
N ILE A 115 -10.76 12.40 -16.39
CA ILE A 115 -9.82 13.23 -15.63
C ILE A 115 -10.59 14.31 -14.85
N PRO A 116 -10.47 14.38 -13.51
CA PRO A 116 -11.21 15.35 -12.70
C PRO A 116 -10.62 16.76 -12.84
N PRO A 117 -11.41 17.83 -12.60
CA PRO A 117 -10.92 19.21 -12.64
C PRO A 117 -9.75 19.50 -11.69
N SER A 118 -9.62 18.77 -10.58
CA SER A 118 -8.48 18.88 -9.65
C SER A 118 -7.14 18.49 -10.28
N ASN A 119 -7.15 17.71 -11.36
CA ASN A 119 -5.96 17.35 -12.13
C ASN A 119 -5.70 18.31 -13.31
N LEU A 120 -6.43 19.43 -13.39
CA LEU A 120 -6.33 20.41 -14.46
C LEU A 120 -5.99 21.81 -13.93
N ILE A 121 -5.00 22.46 -14.54
CA ILE A 121 -4.73 23.88 -14.39
C ILE A 121 -5.56 24.64 -15.44
N SER A 122 -6.35 25.62 -14.97
CA SER A 122 -7.21 26.49 -15.79
C SER A 122 -8.14 25.75 -16.77
N GLY A 123 -8.58 24.53 -16.42
CA GLY A 123 -9.58 23.75 -17.18
C GLY A 123 -9.08 23.10 -18.49
N GLU A 124 -7.81 23.29 -18.86
CA GLU A 124 -7.27 22.84 -20.15
C GLU A 124 -5.87 22.21 -20.10
N LYS A 125 -5.05 22.52 -19.08
CA LYS A 125 -3.70 21.94 -18.93
C LYS A 125 -3.66 20.90 -17.81
N LEU A 126 -2.82 19.88 -17.93
CA LEU A 126 -2.54 18.98 -16.81
C LEU A 126 -1.74 19.71 -15.72
N LEU A 127 -1.73 19.15 -14.51
CA LEU A 127 -0.84 19.59 -13.43
C LEU A 127 0.61 19.72 -13.93
N THR A 128 1.29 20.79 -13.54
CA THR A 128 2.72 20.98 -13.88
C THR A 128 3.55 19.99 -13.06
N PRO A 129 4.33 19.10 -13.69
CA PRO A 129 5.22 18.18 -12.97
C PRO A 129 6.25 18.93 -12.12
N LYS A 130 6.88 18.20 -11.21
CA LYS A 130 8.00 18.69 -10.41
C LYS A 130 9.10 17.64 -10.34
N ILE A 131 10.34 18.02 -10.67
CA ILE A 131 11.48 17.14 -10.42
C ILE A 131 11.72 17.09 -8.90
N HIS A 132 11.82 15.89 -8.33
CA HIS A 132 12.15 15.71 -6.92
C HIS A 132 13.64 15.98 -6.70
N GLY A 133 13.96 17.19 -6.26
CA GLY A 133 15.30 17.62 -5.89
C GLY A 133 15.58 17.53 -4.38
N PRO A 134 16.84 17.76 -3.97
CA PRO A 134 17.99 18.05 -4.82
C PRO A 134 18.47 16.85 -5.65
N LEU A 135 18.90 17.10 -6.90
CA LEU A 135 19.60 16.09 -7.72
C LEU A 135 21.10 16.13 -7.46
N PHE A 136 21.75 14.96 -7.43
CA PHE A 136 23.18 14.85 -7.15
C PHE A 136 23.94 14.15 -8.28
N GLU A 137 25.20 14.54 -8.50
CA GLU A 137 26.08 13.87 -9.48
C GLU A 137 26.19 12.36 -9.19
N CYS A 138 26.29 11.56 -10.25
CA CYS A 138 26.26 10.09 -10.26
C CYS A 138 24.98 9.40 -9.83
N GLN A 139 23.93 10.14 -9.47
CA GLN A 139 22.60 9.55 -9.26
C GLN A 139 22.14 8.86 -10.55
N LYS A 140 21.45 7.72 -10.44
CA LYS A 140 20.96 6.93 -11.59
C LYS A 140 19.44 6.84 -11.71
N CYS A 141 18.73 7.62 -10.90
CA CYS A 141 17.26 7.64 -10.91
C CYS A 141 16.76 9.06 -10.66
N ILE A 142 15.96 9.61 -11.57
CA ILE A 142 15.23 10.87 -11.35
C ILE A 142 13.78 10.54 -11.03
N VAL A 143 13.23 11.12 -9.96
CA VAL A 143 11.81 11.04 -9.63
C VAL A 143 11.12 12.33 -10.08
N VAL A 144 10.00 12.17 -10.77
CA VAL A 144 9.14 13.28 -11.17
C VAL A 144 7.80 13.12 -10.47
N GLU A 145 7.39 14.15 -9.75
CA GLU A 145 6.16 14.22 -8.95
C GLU A 145 5.08 15.04 -9.66
N ASN A 146 3.90 15.09 -9.04
CA ASN A 146 2.73 15.83 -9.52
C ASN A 146 2.22 15.35 -10.90
N ILE A 147 2.29 14.03 -11.11
CA ILE A 147 1.87 13.36 -12.34
C ILE A 147 0.40 12.98 -12.26
N VAL A 148 -0.32 13.11 -13.36
CA VAL A 148 -1.68 12.57 -13.53
C VAL A 148 -1.56 11.09 -13.87
N GLU A 149 -2.26 10.25 -13.12
CA GLU A 149 -2.22 8.79 -13.23
C GLU A 149 -2.57 8.34 -14.66
N GLY A 150 -1.67 7.57 -15.28
CA GLY A 150 -1.79 7.09 -16.64
C GLY A 150 -1.26 8.05 -17.72
N ALA A 151 -0.78 9.24 -17.35
CA ALA A 151 -0.17 10.17 -18.28
C ALA A 151 1.20 9.68 -18.80
N THR A 152 1.56 10.11 -20.00
CA THR A 152 2.93 9.99 -20.51
C THR A 152 3.74 11.17 -19.98
N VAL A 153 4.79 10.89 -19.23
CA VAL A 153 5.74 11.89 -18.72
C VAL A 153 6.98 11.87 -19.58
N ARG A 154 7.48 13.06 -19.89
CA ARG A 154 8.70 13.27 -20.68
C ARG A 154 9.73 13.98 -19.82
N LEU A 155 10.97 13.55 -19.93
CA LEU A 155 12.12 14.05 -19.21
C LEU A 155 13.10 14.65 -20.21
N ALA A 156 13.49 15.90 -19.98
CA ALA A 156 14.52 16.58 -20.74
C ALA A 156 15.78 16.83 -19.90
N GLN A 157 16.91 16.87 -20.58
CA GLN A 157 18.22 17.25 -20.05
C GLN A 157 18.73 18.39 -20.92
N ASN A 158 19.07 19.53 -20.31
CA ASN A 158 19.60 20.71 -20.97
C ASN A 158 18.77 21.14 -22.21
N GLY A 159 17.44 21.02 -22.11
CA GLY A 159 16.48 21.42 -23.16
C GLY A 159 16.20 20.36 -24.23
N ALA A 160 16.79 19.17 -24.16
CA ALA A 160 16.50 18.07 -25.09
C ALA A 160 15.79 16.90 -24.38
N GLU A 161 14.71 16.37 -24.97
CA GLU A 161 14.06 15.14 -24.45
C GLU A 161 15.06 13.98 -24.50
N ILE A 162 15.25 13.32 -23.36
CA ILE A 162 16.12 12.14 -23.24
C ILE A 162 15.34 10.86 -22.97
N LYS A 163 14.14 10.97 -22.40
CA LYS A 163 13.35 9.80 -22.00
C LYS A 163 11.88 10.15 -21.85
N ASN A 164 11.01 9.15 -22.03
CA ASN A 164 9.61 9.21 -21.65
C ASN A 164 9.15 7.89 -21.04
N GLY A 165 8.01 7.93 -20.34
CA GLY A 165 7.41 6.79 -19.68
C GLY A 165 5.99 7.08 -19.24
N MET A 166 5.26 6.05 -18.83
CA MET A 166 3.93 6.17 -18.23
C MET A 166 3.99 5.63 -16.82
N THR A 167 3.10 6.12 -15.95
CA THR A 167 2.97 5.64 -14.58
C THR A 167 1.49 5.60 -14.20
N PRO A 168 1.01 4.58 -13.47
CA PRO A 168 -0.33 4.61 -12.88
C PRO A 168 -0.38 5.40 -11.56
N TYR A 169 0.71 6.06 -11.17
CA TYR A 169 0.86 6.77 -9.89
C TYR A 169 1.07 8.27 -10.08
N ARG A 170 1.02 9.02 -8.97
CA ARG A 170 1.29 10.47 -8.90
C ARG A 170 2.76 10.86 -9.10
N ASN A 171 3.63 9.88 -9.28
CA ASN A 171 5.04 10.07 -9.59
C ASN A 171 5.51 9.01 -10.60
N ILE A 172 6.61 9.32 -11.29
CA ILE A 172 7.34 8.39 -12.16
C ILE A 172 8.81 8.39 -11.83
N ARG A 173 9.45 7.24 -12.03
CA ARG A 173 10.87 7.01 -11.76
C ARG A 173 11.58 6.75 -13.08
N PHE A 174 12.52 7.61 -13.44
CA PHE A 174 13.35 7.44 -14.62
C PHE A 174 14.73 6.94 -14.23
N GLY A 175 15.01 5.66 -14.53
CA GLY A 175 16.39 5.19 -14.58
C GLY A 175 17.15 5.96 -15.66
N VAL A 176 18.28 6.58 -15.31
CA VAL A 176 19.09 7.43 -16.18
C VAL A 176 20.57 7.03 -16.06
N PRO A 177 21.42 7.38 -17.04
CA PRO A 177 22.86 7.39 -16.83
C PRO A 177 23.25 8.24 -15.62
N GLU A 178 24.51 8.12 -15.18
CA GLU A 178 25.04 8.93 -14.09
C GLU A 178 24.84 10.42 -14.37
N LEU A 179 24.18 11.12 -13.44
CA LEU A 179 23.97 12.56 -13.55
C LEU A 179 25.31 13.31 -13.51
N VAL A 180 25.44 14.35 -14.33
CA VAL A 180 26.65 15.17 -14.41
C VAL A 180 26.43 16.50 -13.71
N LEU A 181 27.38 16.92 -12.87
CA LEU A 181 27.33 18.18 -12.14
C LEU A 181 27.02 19.36 -13.06
N GLY A 182 26.01 20.15 -12.72
CA GLY A 182 25.59 21.34 -13.44
C GLY A 182 24.55 21.12 -14.54
N ASP A 183 24.29 19.88 -14.96
CA ASP A 183 23.21 19.58 -15.90
C ASP A 183 21.85 19.99 -15.31
N GLY A 184 20.96 20.47 -16.17
CA GLY A 184 19.59 20.84 -15.81
C GLY A 184 18.59 19.82 -16.33
N TYR A 185 17.63 19.44 -15.48
CA TYR A 185 16.54 18.54 -15.84
C TYR A 185 15.18 19.20 -15.62
N ASP A 186 14.29 19.04 -16.58
CA ASP A 186 12.90 19.45 -16.52
C ASP A 186 12.00 18.37 -17.12
N SER A 187 10.69 18.48 -16.86
CA SER A 187 9.72 17.49 -17.31
C SER A 187 8.37 18.10 -17.61
N TRP A 188 7.61 17.43 -18.49
CA TRP A 188 6.22 17.74 -18.76
C TRP A 188 5.44 16.44 -18.98
N GLN A 189 4.11 16.52 -18.95
CA GLN A 189 3.24 15.37 -19.10
C GLN A 189 2.14 15.62 -20.13
N GLU A 190 1.69 14.52 -20.73
CA GLU A 190 0.75 14.49 -21.84
C GLU A 190 -0.26 13.35 -21.66
N MET A 191 -1.52 13.60 -22.01
CA MET A 191 -2.57 12.57 -21.95
C MET A 191 -3.64 12.82 -23.01
N CYS A 192 -4.30 11.75 -23.50
CA CYS A 192 -5.38 11.83 -24.49
C CYS A 192 -5.04 12.58 -25.79
N LEU A 193 -3.80 12.55 -26.27
CA LEU A 193 -3.33 13.30 -27.44
C LEU A 193 -4.11 13.01 -28.75
N LYS A 194 -4.71 11.83 -28.88
CA LYS A 194 -5.54 11.46 -30.05
C LYS A 194 -6.99 11.99 -29.97
N GLN A 195 -7.38 12.61 -28.86
CA GLN A 195 -8.73 13.12 -28.60
C GLN A 195 -8.66 14.64 -28.35
N ARG A 196 -8.97 15.11 -27.14
CA ARG A 196 -8.86 16.52 -26.76
C ARG A 196 -7.41 17.01 -26.63
N GLY A 197 -6.49 16.11 -26.27
CA GLY A 197 -5.07 16.40 -26.05
C GLY A 197 -4.82 17.31 -24.86
N TYR A 198 -4.39 16.74 -23.74
CA TYR A 198 -3.96 17.49 -22.57
C TYR A 198 -2.44 17.50 -22.48
N THR A 199 -1.87 18.67 -22.23
CA THR A 199 -0.45 18.86 -21.94
C THR A 199 -0.30 19.71 -20.69
N SER A 200 0.79 19.51 -19.93
CA SER A 200 1.16 20.40 -18.84
C SER A 200 2.07 21.52 -19.33
N ASN A 201 2.35 22.49 -18.45
CA ASN A 201 3.59 23.28 -18.59
C ASN A 201 4.81 22.39 -18.29
N HIS A 202 6.00 22.84 -18.67
CA HIS A 202 7.25 22.29 -18.17
C HIS A 202 7.40 22.59 -16.68
N SER A 203 8.03 21.69 -15.95
CA SER A 203 8.50 21.93 -14.59
C SER A 203 9.59 23.00 -14.56
N ASP A 204 9.88 23.53 -13.37
CA ASP A 204 11.14 24.24 -13.16
C ASP A 204 12.33 23.30 -13.45
N ILE A 205 13.46 23.89 -13.85
CA ILE A 205 14.71 23.16 -14.09
C ILE A 205 15.39 22.87 -12.75
N GLU A 206 15.56 21.59 -12.43
CA GLU A 206 16.35 21.14 -11.29
C GLU A 206 17.79 20.87 -11.75
N LYS A 207 18.75 21.55 -11.11
CA LYS A 207 20.17 21.40 -11.45
C LYS A 207 20.83 20.32 -10.62
N VAL A 208 21.65 19.52 -11.27
CA VAL A 208 22.51 18.55 -10.59
C VAL A 208 23.55 19.28 -9.77
N GLN A 209 23.60 18.94 -8.48
CA GLN A 209 24.51 19.48 -7.49
C GLN A 209 25.64 18.48 -7.21
N LYS A 210 26.66 18.95 -6.49
CA LYS A 210 27.78 18.11 -6.05
C LYS A 210 27.27 17.02 -5.11
N LYS A 211 27.81 15.80 -5.22
CA LYS A 211 27.42 14.66 -4.35
C LYS A 211 27.53 15.03 -2.86
N PRO A 212 26.69 14.45 -1.99
CA PRO A 212 26.76 14.69 -0.55
C PRO A 212 28.10 14.24 0.04
N GLU A 213 28.39 14.68 1.26
CA GLU A 213 29.62 14.29 1.98
C GLU A 213 29.56 12.86 2.54
N SER A 214 28.34 12.33 2.76
CA SER A 214 28.10 10.97 3.24
C SER A 214 26.80 10.42 2.67
N LEU A 215 26.68 9.08 2.69
CA LEU A 215 25.46 8.37 2.32
C LEU A 215 24.85 7.71 3.56
N PRO A 216 23.52 7.57 3.63
CA PRO A 216 22.88 6.79 4.68
C PRO A 216 23.39 5.34 4.69
N THR A 217 23.46 4.73 5.86
CA THR A 217 23.80 3.31 6.01
C THR A 217 22.58 2.46 5.66
N PRO A 218 22.65 1.58 4.63
CA PRO A 218 21.54 0.69 4.30
C PRO A 218 21.16 -0.20 5.48
N ALA A 219 19.94 -0.72 5.48
CA ALA A 219 19.50 -1.75 6.42
C ALA A 219 18.84 -2.90 5.66
N ILE A 220 19.31 -4.14 5.86
CA ILE A 220 18.59 -5.31 5.34
C ILE A 220 17.40 -5.57 6.27
N HIS A 221 16.20 -5.67 5.69
CA HIS A 221 14.99 -5.95 6.46
C HIS A 221 15.02 -7.38 7.01
N GLU A 222 14.86 -7.52 8.32
CA GLU A 222 14.88 -8.79 9.02
C GLU A 222 13.46 -9.34 9.30
N PRO A 223 13.29 -10.68 9.40
CA PRO A 223 14.32 -11.69 9.19
C PRO A 223 14.49 -12.05 7.70
N ILE A 224 15.71 -12.34 7.29
CA ILE A 224 15.97 -13.07 6.04
C ILE A 224 15.95 -14.58 6.32
N VAL A 225 15.26 -15.35 5.49
CA VAL A 225 14.99 -16.77 5.72
C VAL A 225 15.81 -17.62 4.76
N ILE A 226 16.42 -18.71 5.26
CA ILE A 226 17.16 -19.67 4.44
C ILE A 226 16.30 -20.15 3.27
N GLY A 227 16.90 -20.20 2.08
CA GLY A 227 16.25 -20.59 0.84
C GLY A 227 15.54 -19.45 0.12
N ASN A 228 15.31 -18.29 0.75
CA ASN A 228 14.69 -17.15 0.06
C ASN A 228 15.62 -16.53 -0.98
N ASP A 229 15.03 -16.01 -2.06
CA ASP A 229 15.72 -15.45 -3.23
C ASP A 229 15.54 -13.93 -3.36
N ALA A 230 15.09 -13.28 -2.30
CA ALA A 230 14.85 -11.85 -2.26
C ALA A 230 15.00 -11.30 -0.85
N CYS A 231 15.44 -10.05 -0.75
CA CYS A 231 15.31 -9.27 0.47
C CYS A 231 14.95 -7.82 0.16
N ARG A 232 14.33 -7.18 1.13
CA ARG A 232 14.13 -5.75 1.15
C ARG A 232 15.33 -5.08 1.81
N VAL A 233 15.80 -3.99 1.23
CA VAL A 233 16.82 -3.12 1.81
C VAL A 233 16.23 -1.74 1.95
N ASP A 234 16.27 -1.22 3.18
CA ASP A 234 15.76 0.09 3.59
C ASP A 234 16.92 1.11 3.75
N ASN A 235 16.57 2.36 4.01
CA ASN A 235 17.48 3.50 4.20
C ASN A 235 18.40 3.78 3.00
N LEU A 236 17.84 3.66 1.80
CA LEU A 236 18.53 3.87 0.54
C LEU A 236 18.49 5.33 0.10
N PHE A 237 19.59 5.75 -0.53
CA PHE A 237 19.71 7.02 -1.22
C PHE A 237 19.20 6.85 -2.65
N LEU A 238 18.20 7.64 -3.04
CA LEU A 238 17.57 7.56 -4.36
C LEU A 238 18.62 7.66 -5.47
N GLY A 239 18.66 6.65 -6.35
CA GLY A 239 19.58 6.55 -7.49
C GLY A 239 21.00 6.05 -7.16
N ALA A 240 21.31 5.74 -5.91
CA ALA A 240 22.56 5.05 -5.56
C ALA A 240 22.58 3.60 -6.07
N VAL A 241 23.76 3.04 -6.28
CA VAL A 241 23.95 1.62 -6.59
C VAL A 241 24.07 0.85 -5.29
N VAL A 242 23.14 -0.06 -5.02
CA VAL A 242 23.17 -0.95 -3.86
C VAL A 242 23.84 -2.26 -4.26
N MET A 243 24.74 -2.75 -3.41
CA MET A 243 25.38 -4.06 -3.52
C MET A 243 25.09 -4.86 -2.25
N ILE A 244 24.67 -6.11 -2.42
CA ILE A 244 24.36 -7.03 -1.31
C ILE A 244 25.40 -8.14 -1.33
N PHE A 245 26.06 -8.35 -0.20
CA PHE A 245 27.15 -9.31 -0.04
C PHE A 245 26.73 -10.48 0.85
N ALA A 246 27.30 -11.65 0.58
CA ALA A 246 27.26 -12.83 1.41
C ALA A 246 28.70 -13.23 1.77
N ASP A 247 28.94 -13.62 3.02
CA ASP A 247 30.26 -14.05 3.50
C ASP A 247 30.11 -15.26 4.42
N ASP A 248 30.84 -16.34 4.15
CA ASP A 248 30.92 -17.57 4.95
C ASP A 248 32.22 -17.66 5.77
N GLY A 249 32.99 -16.58 5.80
CA GLY A 249 34.33 -16.51 6.39
C GLY A 249 35.46 -16.69 5.37
N SER A 250 35.16 -17.00 4.10
CA SER A 250 36.14 -17.01 3.01
C SER A 250 36.30 -15.65 2.33
N GLY A 251 35.42 -14.69 2.64
CA GLY A 251 35.41 -13.35 2.08
C GLY A 251 34.07 -13.02 1.40
N PRO A 252 33.73 -11.72 1.27
CA PRO A 252 32.44 -11.32 0.76
C PRO A 252 32.31 -11.52 -0.75
N VAL A 253 31.17 -12.06 -1.17
CA VAL A 253 30.77 -12.20 -2.57
C VAL A 253 29.48 -11.42 -2.79
N GLN A 254 29.40 -10.64 -3.86
CA GLN A 254 28.16 -9.96 -4.22
C GLN A 254 27.14 -10.98 -4.72
N VAL A 255 25.96 -11.00 -4.08
CA VAL A 255 24.85 -11.92 -4.39
C VAL A 255 23.60 -11.20 -4.87
N GLY A 256 23.58 -9.87 -4.83
CA GLY A 256 22.44 -9.07 -5.26
C GLY A 256 22.74 -7.59 -5.33
N GLY A 257 21.69 -6.81 -5.58
CA GLY A 257 21.76 -5.35 -5.66
C GLY A 257 21.25 -4.78 -6.99
N GLY A 258 21.38 -3.47 -7.12
CA GLY A 258 20.87 -2.69 -8.24
C GLY A 258 20.69 -1.22 -7.87
N THR A 259 20.12 -0.43 -8.76
CA THR A 259 19.84 0.99 -8.48
C THR A 259 18.73 1.11 -7.45
N ALA A 260 18.94 1.93 -6.41
CA ALA A 260 17.90 2.34 -5.48
C ALA A 260 16.89 3.24 -6.20
N ILE A 261 15.64 2.80 -6.29
CA ILE A 261 14.55 3.54 -6.95
C ILE A 261 13.57 4.16 -5.93
N ALA A 262 13.81 3.93 -4.65
CA ALA A 262 13.07 4.45 -3.49
C ALA A 262 13.99 4.33 -2.25
N ASN A 263 13.56 4.80 -1.07
CA ASN A 263 14.32 4.58 0.16
C ASN A 263 14.31 3.10 0.58
N ALA A 264 13.32 2.33 0.12
CA ALA A 264 13.23 0.90 0.33
C ALA A 264 13.02 0.15 -1.00
N VAL A 265 13.84 -0.86 -1.28
CA VAL A 265 13.76 -1.65 -2.51
C VAL A 265 13.95 -3.13 -2.22
N ILE A 266 13.16 -3.97 -2.91
CA ILE A 266 13.35 -5.43 -2.89
C ILE A 266 14.31 -5.82 -4.03
N TYR A 267 15.39 -6.49 -3.66
CA TYR A 267 16.40 -7.00 -4.59
C TYR A 267 16.33 -8.51 -4.68
N GLY A 268 16.60 -9.03 -5.87
CA GLY A 268 16.83 -10.46 -6.06
C GLY A 268 18.18 -10.87 -5.47
N ILE A 269 18.21 -12.08 -4.91
CA ILE A 269 19.37 -12.69 -4.24
C ILE A 269 19.71 -13.99 -4.96
N ASN A 270 20.94 -14.09 -5.47
CA ASN A 270 21.44 -15.24 -6.18
C ASN A 270 22.93 -15.48 -5.87
N PRO A 271 23.31 -16.63 -5.30
CA PRO A 271 22.45 -17.73 -4.86
C PRO A 271 21.55 -17.34 -3.68
N VAL A 272 20.45 -18.08 -3.50
CA VAL A 272 19.49 -17.91 -2.38
C VAL A 272 20.18 -17.93 -1.01
N PHE A 273 19.53 -17.38 0.03
CA PHE A 273 20.09 -17.36 1.39
C PHE A 273 20.46 -18.75 1.90
N LYS A 274 21.65 -18.89 2.48
CA LYS A 274 22.20 -20.16 2.96
C LYS A 274 22.58 -20.10 4.43
N ASP A 275 22.42 -21.23 5.10
CA ASP A 275 22.93 -21.42 6.45
C ASP A 275 24.46 -21.22 6.51
N GLY A 276 24.96 -20.67 7.61
CA GLY A 276 26.39 -20.38 7.82
C GLY A 276 26.95 -19.15 7.10
N PHE A 277 26.14 -18.43 6.31
CA PHE A 277 26.53 -17.15 5.71
C PHE A 277 26.01 -15.97 6.52
N ILE A 278 26.71 -14.84 6.48
CA ILE A 278 26.25 -13.53 6.92
C ILE A 278 26.03 -12.60 5.72
N TYR A 279 25.01 -11.75 5.79
CA TYR A 279 24.63 -10.87 4.70
C TYR A 279 24.65 -9.41 5.14
N TYR A 280 25.08 -8.51 4.26
CA TYR A 280 25.07 -7.08 4.49
C TYR A 280 25.02 -6.31 3.17
N ALA A 281 24.60 -5.05 3.21
CA ALA A 281 24.48 -4.18 2.05
C ALA A 281 25.35 -2.94 2.17
N ILE A 282 25.84 -2.45 1.04
CA ILE A 282 26.53 -1.16 0.88
C ILE A 282 25.89 -0.43 -0.29
N GLN A 283 25.75 0.89 -0.21
CA GLN A 283 25.31 1.71 -1.32
C GLN A 283 26.37 2.71 -1.76
N TYR A 284 26.38 3.03 -3.05
CA TYR A 284 27.41 3.84 -3.69
C TYR A 284 26.83 4.93 -4.57
N LEU A 285 27.47 6.11 -4.52
CA LEU A 285 27.27 7.22 -5.43
C LEU A 285 28.65 7.66 -5.94
N CYS A 286 28.95 7.40 -7.22
CA CYS A 286 30.32 7.44 -7.74
C CYS A 286 31.26 6.51 -6.91
N ASP A 287 32.40 7.05 -6.46
CA ASP A 287 33.38 6.54 -5.50
C ASP A 287 32.98 6.69 -4.02
N LEU A 288 31.87 7.37 -3.71
CA LEU A 288 31.39 7.50 -2.32
C LEU A 288 30.58 6.26 -1.93
N GLY A 289 31.12 5.44 -1.05
CA GLY A 289 30.40 4.33 -0.40
C GLY A 289 29.82 4.74 0.95
N SER A 290 28.67 4.19 1.31
CA SER A 290 28.16 4.22 2.69
C SER A 290 28.99 3.31 3.60
N ASP A 291 28.80 3.45 4.92
CA ASP A 291 29.12 2.35 5.83
C ASP A 291 28.30 1.09 5.45
N PRO A 292 28.83 -0.12 5.71
CA PRO A 292 28.06 -1.35 5.56
C PRO A 292 26.87 -1.39 6.53
N SER A 293 25.77 -2.01 6.10
CA SER A 293 24.68 -2.35 7.01
C SER A 293 25.14 -3.27 8.14
N GLU A 294 24.31 -3.39 9.18
CA GLU A 294 24.42 -4.50 10.14
C GLU A 294 24.49 -5.84 9.40
N LYS A 295 25.27 -6.76 9.97
CA LYS A 295 25.48 -8.11 9.43
C LYS A 295 24.36 -9.02 9.89
N VAL A 296 23.57 -9.51 8.94
CA VAL A 296 22.37 -10.29 9.20
C VAL A 296 22.60 -11.77 8.86
N PRO A 297 22.53 -12.69 9.83
CA PRO A 297 22.50 -14.12 9.55
C PRO A 297 21.07 -14.56 9.15
N PRO A 298 20.91 -15.50 8.22
CA PRO A 298 19.59 -16.01 7.86
C PRO A 298 19.05 -16.98 8.90
N VAL A 299 17.75 -16.92 9.13
CA VAL A 299 17.05 -17.80 10.06
C VAL A 299 16.47 -19.01 9.34
N LYS A 300 16.39 -20.14 10.06
CA LYS A 300 15.74 -21.37 9.57
C LYS A 300 14.23 -21.33 9.73
N GLU A 301 13.74 -20.70 10.80
CA GLU A 301 12.33 -20.65 11.12
C GLU A 301 11.65 -19.50 10.39
N VAL A 302 10.58 -19.80 9.65
CA VAL A 302 9.75 -18.78 9.02
C VAL A 302 8.88 -18.16 10.11
N PRO A 303 8.91 -16.83 10.32
CA PRO A 303 8.12 -16.18 11.37
C PRO A 303 6.62 -16.35 11.10
N ALA A 304 5.80 -16.44 12.16
CA ALA A 304 4.35 -16.46 12.03
C ALA A 304 3.86 -15.10 11.50
N PRO A 305 2.96 -15.07 10.50
CA PRO A 305 2.35 -13.82 10.06
C PRO A 305 1.36 -13.32 11.11
N VAL A 306 0.94 -12.05 11.00
CA VAL A 306 -0.04 -11.43 11.90
C VAL A 306 -1.28 -11.03 11.11
N VAL A 307 -2.41 -11.61 11.47
CA VAL A 307 -3.72 -11.17 10.98
C VAL A 307 -4.11 -9.88 11.73
N ARG A 308 -4.39 -8.80 11.02
CA ARG A 308 -4.70 -7.49 11.65
C ARG A 308 -6.18 -7.35 12.01
N GLU A 309 -6.41 -6.82 13.20
CA GLU A 309 -7.74 -6.49 13.72
C GLU A 309 -8.08 -5.00 13.55
N PRO A 310 -9.38 -4.65 13.51
CA PRO A 310 -10.53 -5.56 13.46
C PRO A 310 -10.72 -6.12 12.04
N ILE A 311 -11.22 -7.36 11.91
CA ILE A 311 -11.78 -7.86 10.65
C ILE A 311 -13.27 -7.80 10.77
N CYS A 312 -13.89 -7.30 9.72
CA CYS A 312 -15.27 -6.89 9.81
C CYS A 312 -16.18 -7.77 8.98
N LYS A 313 -17.39 -8.02 9.51
CA LYS A 313 -18.40 -8.76 8.76
C LYS A 313 -18.63 -8.07 7.41
N ASP A 314 -18.99 -8.86 6.41
CA ASP A 314 -19.23 -8.39 5.05
C ASP A 314 -17.97 -7.85 4.32
N GLU A 315 -16.80 -7.75 4.98
CA GLU A 315 -15.52 -7.54 4.29
C GLU A 315 -15.11 -8.79 3.53
N PHE A 316 -14.28 -8.59 2.50
CA PHE A 316 -13.66 -9.65 1.71
C PHE A 316 -12.16 -9.40 1.51
N TYR A 317 -11.58 -8.49 2.31
CA TYR A 317 -10.14 -8.30 2.41
C TYR A 317 -9.68 -8.53 3.83
N VAL A 318 -8.48 -9.08 3.96
CA VAL A 318 -7.76 -9.15 5.23
C VAL A 318 -6.38 -8.52 5.06
N THR A 319 -5.91 -7.83 6.10
CA THR A 319 -4.54 -7.33 6.15
C THR A 319 -3.68 -8.30 6.95
N ILE A 320 -2.63 -8.81 6.33
CA ILE A 320 -1.65 -9.71 6.94
C ILE A 320 -0.31 -9.00 7.02
N CYS A 321 0.24 -8.86 8.22
CA CYS A 321 1.53 -8.22 8.50
C CYS A 321 2.58 -9.25 8.93
N ASN A 322 3.81 -8.77 9.15
CA ASN A 322 4.97 -9.61 9.44
C ASN A 322 5.21 -10.66 8.34
N THR A 323 4.96 -10.26 7.09
CA THR A 323 5.18 -11.14 5.95
C THR A 323 6.65 -11.13 5.55
N VAL A 324 7.22 -12.27 5.23
CA VAL A 324 8.56 -12.37 4.64
C VAL A 324 8.45 -11.97 3.17
N VAL A 325 9.43 -11.20 2.70
CA VAL A 325 9.53 -10.76 1.30
C VAL A 325 9.45 -11.97 0.37
N LEU A 326 8.49 -11.94 -0.56
CA LEU A 326 8.18 -13.02 -1.50
C LEU A 326 7.96 -14.38 -0.82
N SER A 327 7.35 -14.40 0.36
CA SER A 327 6.68 -15.61 0.84
C SER A 327 5.35 -15.81 0.13
N THR A 328 4.86 -17.05 0.05
CA THR A 328 3.45 -17.32 -0.25
C THR A 328 2.68 -17.27 1.07
N VAL A 329 1.75 -16.32 1.19
CA VAL A 329 0.89 -16.13 2.36
C VAL A 329 -0.47 -16.72 2.07
N LYS A 330 -0.94 -17.61 2.95
CA LYS A 330 -2.25 -18.26 2.89
C LYS A 330 -3.12 -17.81 4.04
N VAL A 331 -4.39 -17.57 3.77
CA VAL A 331 -5.40 -17.18 4.77
C VAL A 331 -6.43 -18.29 4.91
N PHE A 332 -6.81 -18.57 6.15
CA PHE A 332 -7.77 -19.59 6.50
C PHE A 332 -8.95 -19.00 7.27
N VAL A 333 -10.17 -19.34 6.85
CA VAL A 333 -11.42 -19.07 7.58
C VAL A 333 -11.91 -20.39 8.14
N ASN A 334 -12.07 -20.47 9.47
CA ASN A 334 -12.51 -21.68 10.16
C ASN A 334 -11.70 -22.94 9.76
N GLY A 335 -10.40 -22.76 9.49
CA GLY A 335 -9.47 -23.82 9.06
C GLY A 335 -9.45 -24.12 7.56
N THR A 336 -10.30 -23.49 6.75
CA THR A 336 -10.34 -23.67 5.28
C THR A 336 -9.58 -22.56 4.58
N GLN A 337 -8.68 -22.89 3.65
CA GLN A 337 -7.94 -21.88 2.87
C GLN A 337 -8.89 -21.12 1.94
N VAL A 338 -8.87 -19.79 2.02
CA VAL A 338 -9.75 -18.90 1.24
C VAL A 338 -8.98 -17.83 0.46
N ALA A 339 -7.68 -17.69 0.69
CA ALA A 339 -6.86 -16.67 0.04
C ALA A 339 -5.38 -17.09 -0.05
N GLN A 340 -4.70 -16.61 -1.08
CA GLN A 340 -3.28 -16.84 -1.33
C GLN A 340 -2.66 -15.67 -2.12
N ALA A 341 -1.60 -15.06 -1.59
CA ALA A 341 -0.89 -13.93 -2.20
C ALA A 341 0.59 -13.88 -1.77
N ALA A 342 1.39 -13.02 -2.40
CA ALA A 342 2.79 -12.81 -2.08
C ALA A 342 2.98 -11.84 -0.89
N GLY A 343 3.87 -12.20 0.03
CA GLY A 343 4.40 -11.29 1.06
C GLY A 343 5.33 -10.23 0.49
N ASN A 344 5.33 -9.02 1.07
CA ASN A 344 6.16 -7.90 0.62
C ASN A 344 7.22 -7.46 1.65
N GLY A 345 7.38 -8.20 2.76
CA GLY A 345 8.24 -7.79 3.86
C GLY A 345 7.50 -7.03 4.96
N GLU A 346 6.26 -6.61 4.72
CA GLU A 346 5.48 -5.78 5.63
C GLU A 346 4.05 -6.33 5.72
N CYS A 347 3.07 -5.43 5.61
CA CYS A 347 1.66 -5.71 5.55
C CYS A 347 1.19 -5.81 4.09
N ILE A 348 0.40 -6.84 3.80
CA ILE A 348 -0.29 -7.03 2.53
C ILE A 348 -1.79 -7.07 2.75
N LYS A 349 -2.55 -6.49 1.82
CA LYS A 349 -4.01 -6.59 1.76
C LYS A 349 -4.38 -7.69 0.77
N ILE A 350 -5.11 -8.71 1.23
CA ILE A 350 -5.41 -9.93 0.47
C ILE A 350 -6.92 -10.06 0.30
N ALA A 351 -7.40 -10.23 -0.94
CA ALA A 351 -8.79 -10.50 -1.24
C ALA A 351 -9.14 -11.99 -1.04
N LEU A 352 -10.34 -12.29 -0.54
CA LEU A 352 -10.88 -13.65 -0.51
C LEU A 352 -11.21 -14.15 -1.93
N GLY A 353 -10.94 -15.42 -2.20
CA GLY A 353 -11.08 -16.02 -3.53
C GLY A 353 -12.45 -16.56 -3.88
N ASP A 354 -13.35 -16.77 -2.91
CA ASP A 354 -14.48 -17.69 -3.07
C ASP A 354 -15.87 -17.07 -3.23
N ALA A 355 -16.00 -15.79 -3.58
CA ALA A 355 -17.33 -15.19 -3.67
C ALA A 355 -17.81 -14.56 -2.35
N THR A 356 -17.36 -15.14 -1.23
CA THR A 356 -17.97 -14.95 0.09
C THR A 356 -17.35 -13.77 0.82
N ASN A 357 -18.15 -13.17 1.69
CA ASN A 357 -17.68 -12.20 2.64
C ASN A 357 -17.54 -12.87 4.00
N PHE A 358 -16.73 -12.28 4.88
CA PHE A 358 -16.61 -12.74 6.25
C PHE A 358 -17.95 -12.66 6.99
N ALA A 359 -18.27 -13.70 7.74
CA ALA A 359 -19.39 -13.72 8.68
C ALA A 359 -18.89 -13.37 10.09
N ALA A 360 -19.71 -12.66 10.88
CA ALA A 360 -19.39 -12.41 12.28
C ALA A 360 -19.18 -13.74 13.02
N GLY A 361 -18.10 -13.84 13.79
CA GLY A 361 -17.69 -15.06 14.49
C GLY A 361 -16.74 -15.98 13.72
N ASP A 362 -16.47 -15.70 12.43
CA ASP A 362 -15.47 -16.44 11.67
C ASP A 362 -14.08 -16.33 12.33
N LYS A 363 -13.36 -17.44 12.31
CA LYS A 363 -12.01 -17.58 12.87
C LYS A 363 -10.98 -17.45 11.77
N ILE A 364 -10.25 -16.35 11.76
CA ILE A 364 -9.25 -16.04 10.76
C ILE A 364 -7.86 -16.37 11.29
N THR A 365 -7.10 -17.15 10.51
CA THR A 365 -5.68 -17.39 10.73
C THR A 365 -4.93 -17.23 9.41
N ALA A 366 -3.62 -17.02 9.48
CA ALA A 366 -2.75 -16.98 8.31
C ALA A 366 -1.48 -17.80 8.54
N GLN A 367 -0.90 -18.29 7.45
CA GLN A 367 0.39 -18.99 7.43
C GLN A 367 1.17 -18.56 6.21
N GLN A 368 2.47 -18.36 6.35
CA GLN A 368 3.35 -18.02 5.24
C GLN A 368 4.39 -19.12 4.97
N PHE A 369 4.80 -19.21 3.71
CA PHE A 369 5.70 -20.24 3.20
C PHE A 369 6.86 -19.58 2.44
N VAL A 370 8.08 -19.99 2.76
CA VAL A 370 9.30 -19.57 2.05
C VAL A 370 9.93 -20.84 1.48
N PHE A 371 9.89 -20.98 0.15
CA PHE A 371 10.47 -22.12 -0.56
C PHE A 371 10.09 -23.51 0.02
N GLY A 372 8.83 -23.65 0.42
CA GLY A 372 8.29 -24.90 1.00
C GLY A 372 8.42 -25.02 2.51
N ALA A 373 9.25 -24.21 3.18
CA ALA A 373 9.26 -24.11 4.63
C ALA A 373 8.03 -23.31 5.11
N ALA A 374 7.26 -23.88 6.02
CA ALA A 374 6.07 -23.26 6.58
C ALA A 374 6.38 -22.59 7.93
N SER A 375 5.77 -21.43 8.16
CA SER A 375 5.70 -20.80 9.48
C SER A 375 4.66 -21.47 10.39
N PRO A 376 4.66 -21.19 11.70
CA PRO A 376 3.48 -21.42 12.53
C PRO A 376 2.26 -20.62 12.02
N LEU A 377 1.05 -21.07 12.37
CA LEU A 377 -0.15 -20.26 12.18
C LEU A 377 -0.08 -18.98 13.00
N SER A 378 -0.65 -17.90 12.48
CA SER A 378 -0.89 -16.67 13.23
C SER A 378 -1.76 -16.91 14.45
N ALA A 379 -1.77 -15.95 15.37
CA ALA A 379 -2.86 -15.84 16.32
C ALA A 379 -4.21 -15.78 15.57
N GLN A 380 -5.24 -16.38 16.17
CA GLN A 380 -6.59 -16.39 15.61
C GLN A 380 -7.28 -15.06 15.89
N VAL A 381 -7.83 -14.46 14.84
CA VAL A 381 -8.68 -13.27 14.91
C VAL A 381 -10.14 -13.67 14.71
N ILE A 382 -11.05 -13.09 15.48
CA ILE A 382 -12.49 -13.28 15.29
C ILE A 382 -13.06 -12.12 14.48
N VAL A 383 -13.80 -12.43 13.42
CA VAL A 383 -14.54 -11.42 12.65
C VAL A 383 -15.61 -10.80 13.54
N ARG A 384 -15.59 -9.47 13.63
CA ARG A 384 -16.45 -8.68 14.51
C ARG A 384 -17.63 -8.05 13.76
N GLN A 385 -18.63 -7.66 14.54
CA GLN A 385 -19.73 -6.82 14.07
C GLN A 385 -19.43 -5.32 14.28
N ASP A 386 -18.63 -4.97 15.29
CA ASP A 386 -18.09 -3.61 15.48
C ASP A 386 -16.77 -3.41 14.73
N GLY A 387 -16.43 -2.14 14.44
CA GLY A 387 -15.19 -1.76 13.75
C GLY A 387 -14.12 -1.17 14.66
N ALA A 388 -14.33 -1.16 15.98
CA ALA A 388 -13.42 -0.54 16.93
C ALA A 388 -12.08 -1.29 16.94
N PRO A 389 -10.94 -0.62 16.67
CA PRO A 389 -9.64 -1.28 16.72
C PRO A 389 -9.19 -1.57 18.16
N PRO A 390 -8.39 -2.62 18.37
CA PRO A 390 -7.71 -2.79 19.65
C PRO A 390 -6.65 -1.70 19.87
N TYR A 391 -6.37 -1.42 21.15
CA TYR A 391 -5.23 -0.59 21.56
C TYR A 391 -3.93 -1.39 21.40
N GLU A 392 -3.12 -1.05 20.40
CA GLU A 392 -1.92 -1.81 20.01
C GLU A 392 -0.66 -0.94 19.98
N PRO A 393 -0.19 -0.42 21.13
CA PRO A 393 0.91 0.53 21.16
C PRO A 393 2.19 -0.04 20.53
N ALA A 394 2.48 -1.33 20.68
CA ALA A 394 3.67 -1.94 20.07
C ALA A 394 3.70 -1.78 18.53
N TYR A 395 2.57 -1.95 17.85
CA TYR A 395 2.48 -1.78 16.40
C TYR A 395 2.66 -0.32 15.97
N TRP A 396 2.10 0.62 16.74
CA TRP A 396 2.16 2.06 16.45
C TRP A 396 3.46 2.74 16.93
N ASN A 397 4.19 2.08 17.82
CA ASN A 397 5.43 2.56 18.45
C ASN A 397 6.68 1.85 17.92
N ASP A 398 6.51 1.03 16.88
CA ASP A 398 7.62 0.45 16.14
C ASP A 398 8.63 1.53 15.70
N ALA A 399 9.89 1.33 16.06
CA ALA A 399 10.93 2.36 15.96
C ALA A 399 11.18 2.83 14.52
N ALA A 400 11.00 1.96 13.53
CA ALA A 400 11.24 2.28 12.13
C ALA A 400 10.22 3.30 11.57
N THR A 401 9.03 3.37 12.17
CA THR A 401 7.87 4.06 11.55
C THR A 401 7.11 4.96 12.52
N VAL A 402 7.47 4.96 13.81
CA VAL A 402 6.84 5.76 14.88
C VAL A 402 6.81 7.25 14.57
N THR A 403 7.81 7.77 13.86
CA THR A 403 7.95 9.19 13.52
C THR A 403 7.17 9.63 12.28
N CYS A 404 6.70 8.68 11.46
CA CYS A 404 6.04 8.94 10.19
C CYS A 404 4.54 8.63 10.20
N ASN A 405 3.99 8.17 11.32
CA ASN A 405 2.55 7.99 11.47
C ASN A 405 2.10 8.89 12.60
N ASN A 406 1.12 9.76 12.37
CA ASN A 406 0.70 10.76 13.35
C ASN A 406 -0.68 10.45 13.95
N CYS A 407 -1.30 11.44 14.58
CA CYS A 407 -2.64 11.31 15.17
C CYS A 407 -3.71 10.92 14.14
N TYR A 408 -3.59 11.38 12.89
CA TYR A 408 -4.57 11.11 11.85
C TYR A 408 -4.43 9.68 11.31
N ASN A 409 -3.19 9.22 11.09
CA ASN A 409 -2.89 7.81 10.81
C ASN A 409 -3.46 6.89 11.89
N TYR A 410 -3.13 7.20 13.15
CA TYR A 410 -3.56 6.44 14.32
C TYR A 410 -5.08 6.41 14.45
N GLY A 411 -5.70 7.58 14.36
CA GLY A 411 -7.16 7.77 14.41
C GLY A 411 -7.86 6.96 13.34
N CYS A 412 -7.42 7.03 12.09
CA CYS A 412 -8.01 6.26 11.00
C CYS A 412 -7.67 4.76 11.02
N ASN A 413 -6.79 4.33 11.94
CA ASN A 413 -6.23 2.98 12.01
C ASN A 413 -5.49 2.55 10.71
N ILE A 414 -4.83 3.51 10.05
CA ILE A 414 -4.09 3.29 8.79
C ILE A 414 -2.66 3.82 8.93
N LYS A 415 -1.69 2.91 8.83
CA LYS A 415 -0.26 3.19 8.93
C LYS A 415 0.33 3.45 7.54
N THR A 416 0.08 4.63 6.97
CA THR A 416 0.58 4.98 5.62
C THR A 416 2.08 5.17 5.57
N ASN A 417 2.70 5.46 6.72
CA ASN A 417 4.09 5.87 6.83
C ASN A 417 4.40 7.16 6.04
N THR A 418 3.39 8.02 5.82
CA THR A 418 3.50 9.29 5.07
C THR A 418 3.19 10.56 5.88
N TYR A 419 3.02 10.44 7.20
CA TYR A 419 2.61 11.50 8.11
C TYR A 419 1.31 12.17 7.65
N ALA A 420 0.24 11.37 7.60
CA ALA A 420 -0.98 11.71 6.87
C ALA A 420 -1.61 13.03 7.34
N GLN A 421 -2.12 13.83 6.41
CA GLN A 421 -2.84 15.08 6.68
C GLN A 421 -4.27 14.97 6.15
N PRO A 422 -5.29 15.42 6.91
CA PRO A 422 -6.66 15.47 6.42
C PRO A 422 -6.75 16.16 5.06
N GLY A 423 -7.38 15.50 4.09
CA GLY A 423 -7.62 16.00 2.74
C GLY A 423 -6.45 15.87 1.77
N TYR A 424 -5.25 15.52 2.24
CA TYR A 424 -4.04 15.53 1.40
C TYR A 424 -4.13 14.55 0.23
N ALA A 425 -4.68 13.36 0.47
CA ALA A 425 -4.90 12.34 -0.57
C ALA A 425 -5.79 12.86 -1.72
N HIS A 426 -6.64 13.85 -1.44
CA HIS A 426 -7.60 14.43 -2.38
C HIS A 426 -7.26 15.86 -2.79
N GLY A 427 -6.04 16.34 -2.47
CA GLY A 427 -5.60 17.70 -2.77
C GLY A 427 -6.35 18.80 -2.01
N ALA A 428 -7.10 18.44 -0.97
CA ALA A 428 -7.76 19.39 -0.09
C ALA A 428 -6.76 19.91 0.95
N SER A 429 -6.75 21.24 1.13
CA SER A 429 -5.94 21.90 2.14
C SER A 429 -6.81 22.30 3.33
N HIS A 430 -6.21 22.41 4.51
CA HIS A 430 -6.89 22.89 5.70
C HIS A 430 -5.99 23.85 6.50
N SER A 431 -6.64 24.64 7.34
CA SER A 431 -6.00 25.35 8.45
C SER A 431 -6.25 24.60 9.76
N THR A 432 -5.83 25.12 10.90
CA THR A 432 -6.07 24.52 12.23
C THR A 432 -7.37 25.06 12.85
N THR A 433 -8.50 24.87 12.17
CA THR A 433 -9.84 25.24 12.70
C THR A 433 -10.82 24.08 12.50
N CYS A 434 -11.85 23.97 13.35
CA CYS A 434 -12.81 22.87 13.24
C CYS A 434 -13.43 22.76 11.84
N PRO A 435 -13.94 23.83 11.20
CA PRO A 435 -14.59 23.70 9.89
C PRO A 435 -13.64 23.23 8.78
N THR A 436 -12.40 23.73 8.74
CA THR A 436 -11.46 23.40 7.66
C THR A 436 -10.91 21.98 7.82
N VAL A 437 -10.54 21.55 9.03
CA VAL A 437 -10.09 20.18 9.29
C VAL A 437 -11.22 19.17 9.08
N THR A 438 -12.44 19.50 9.53
CA THR A 438 -13.63 18.67 9.30
C THR A 438 -13.88 18.46 7.82
N SER A 439 -13.87 19.54 7.02
CA SER A 439 -14.14 19.45 5.58
C SER A 439 -13.07 18.62 4.86
N ALA A 440 -11.80 18.78 5.25
CA ALA A 440 -10.70 18.00 4.68
C ALA A 440 -10.76 16.51 5.07
N ALA A 441 -11.09 16.21 6.32
CA ALA A 441 -11.29 14.83 6.77
C ALA A 441 -12.50 14.16 6.08
N GLN A 442 -13.57 14.91 5.80
CA GLN A 442 -14.70 14.42 5.02
C GLN A 442 -14.33 14.16 3.56
N ALA A 443 -13.41 14.94 2.98
CA ALA A 443 -12.89 14.68 1.64
C ALA A 443 -12.15 13.34 1.58
N ASP A 444 -11.47 12.95 2.67
CA ASP A 444 -10.83 11.63 2.81
C ASP A 444 -11.82 10.49 3.11
N GLY A 445 -13.07 10.80 3.48
CA GLY A 445 -14.15 9.83 3.69
C GLY A 445 -14.66 9.71 5.14
N LEU A 446 -14.17 10.51 6.09
CA LEU A 446 -14.71 10.51 7.45
C LEU A 446 -16.14 11.07 7.48
N MET A 447 -17.00 10.50 8.31
CA MET A 447 -18.39 10.94 8.45
C MET A 447 -18.62 11.55 9.83
N VAL A 448 -19.09 12.80 9.89
CA VAL A 448 -19.47 13.45 11.15
C VAL A 448 -20.55 12.61 11.85
N THR A 449 -20.38 12.39 13.15
CA THR A 449 -21.34 11.67 14.01
C THR A 449 -21.45 12.30 15.40
N ASN A 450 -22.33 11.74 16.23
CA ASN A 450 -22.38 12.00 17.68
C ASN A 450 -21.97 10.71 18.40
N ILE A 451 -21.41 10.81 19.61
CA ILE A 451 -20.98 9.63 20.37
C ILE A 451 -22.15 8.69 20.73
N ASP A 452 -23.35 9.24 20.93
CA ASP A 452 -24.57 8.47 21.21
C ASP A 452 -25.15 7.79 19.96
N LYS A 453 -24.69 8.19 18.76
CA LYS A 453 -25.04 7.52 17.51
C LYS A 453 -23.94 6.51 17.22
N ALA A 454 -24.26 5.24 17.43
CA ALA A 454 -23.43 4.15 16.95
C ALA A 454 -23.11 4.41 15.46
N CYS A 455 -21.81 4.36 15.13
CA CYS A 455 -21.44 4.24 13.73
C CYS A 455 -22.05 2.98 13.14
N ARG A 456 -22.11 2.90 11.82
CA ARG A 456 -22.50 1.65 11.17
C ARG A 456 -21.62 0.51 11.69
N ASP A 457 -22.17 -0.71 11.68
CA ASP A 457 -21.39 -1.92 11.90
C ASP A 457 -20.08 -1.80 11.14
N CYS A 458 -18.99 -2.20 11.79
CA CYS A 458 -17.65 -2.16 11.21
C CYS A 458 -16.97 -0.81 11.00
N TYR A 459 -17.54 0.27 11.52
CA TYR A 459 -16.88 1.56 11.60
C TYR A 459 -16.41 1.81 13.04
N HIS A 460 -15.42 2.68 13.21
CA HIS A 460 -14.98 3.13 14.53
C HIS A 460 -15.08 4.64 14.70
N ILE A 461 -15.09 5.08 15.95
CA ILE A 461 -15.25 6.48 16.31
C ILE A 461 -13.88 7.11 16.55
N VAL A 462 -13.70 8.31 16.01
CA VAL A 462 -12.61 9.22 16.36
C VAL A 462 -13.17 10.58 16.82
N ALA A 463 -12.38 11.33 17.57
CA ALA A 463 -12.73 12.68 18.03
C ALA A 463 -11.68 13.70 17.60
N LEU A 464 -12.11 14.84 17.08
CA LEU A 464 -11.25 15.94 16.64
C LEU A 464 -11.22 17.05 17.69
N VAL A 465 -10.01 17.51 18.01
CA VAL A 465 -9.75 18.66 18.87
C VAL A 465 -8.76 19.62 18.23
N ILE A 466 -8.82 20.90 18.60
CA ILE A 466 -7.99 21.96 18.03
C ILE A 466 -7.25 22.70 19.14
N ALA A 467 -5.95 22.89 18.94
CA ALA A 467 -5.14 23.87 19.63
C ALA A 467 -5.15 25.16 18.80
N PRO A 468 -5.79 26.24 19.28
CA PRO A 468 -6.03 27.43 18.47
C PRO A 468 -4.75 27.98 17.83
N ASN A 469 -4.77 28.17 16.50
CA ASN A 469 -3.68 28.70 15.68
C ASN A 469 -2.36 27.89 15.72
N GLN A 470 -2.39 26.66 16.23
CA GLN A 470 -1.19 25.85 16.42
C GLN A 470 -1.31 24.47 15.78
N ASP A 471 -2.38 23.73 16.10
CA ASP A 471 -2.44 22.32 15.72
C ASP A 471 -3.88 21.76 15.78
N TYR A 472 -4.06 20.59 15.18
CA TYR A 472 -5.22 19.74 15.35
C TYR A 472 -4.80 18.38 15.92
N HIS A 473 -5.71 17.66 16.56
CA HIS A 473 -5.39 16.35 17.11
C HIS A 473 -6.60 15.42 17.12
N TRP A 474 -6.32 14.12 16.99
CA TRP A 474 -7.32 13.07 16.89
C TRP A 474 -7.17 12.05 18.02
N TYR A 475 -8.29 11.70 18.63
CA TYR A 475 -8.42 10.55 19.55
C TYR A 475 -9.22 9.44 18.86
N ARG A 476 -8.97 8.20 19.23
CA ARG A 476 -9.66 7.01 18.72
C ARG A 476 -10.33 6.27 19.87
N LEU A 477 -11.58 5.84 19.69
CA LEU A 477 -12.25 4.92 20.60
C LEU A 477 -11.83 3.49 20.25
N ASP A 478 -11.20 2.81 21.20
CA ASP A 478 -10.74 1.42 21.05
C ASP A 478 -11.81 0.41 21.49
N ASP A 479 -11.62 -0.85 21.12
CA ASP A 479 -12.54 -1.95 21.42
C ASP A 479 -12.74 -2.27 22.92
N ASN A 480 -11.84 -1.78 23.75
CA ASN A 480 -11.93 -1.86 25.21
C ASN A 480 -12.80 -0.75 25.83
N GLY A 481 -13.42 0.11 25.00
CA GLY A 481 -14.27 1.22 25.43
C GLY A 481 -13.52 2.43 25.99
N ARG A 482 -12.19 2.49 25.84
CA ARG A 482 -11.36 3.64 26.21
C ARG A 482 -10.88 4.38 24.97
N TRP A 483 -10.34 5.56 25.19
CA TRP A 483 -9.76 6.39 24.14
C TRP A 483 -8.24 6.33 24.18
N SER A 484 -7.65 6.39 23.00
CA SER A 484 -6.22 6.49 22.83
C SER A 484 -5.87 7.48 21.72
N HIS A 485 -4.61 7.86 21.64
CA HIS A 485 -4.12 8.81 20.67
C HIS A 485 -2.61 8.65 20.42
N LYS A 486 -2.12 9.35 19.41
CA LYS A 486 -0.68 9.43 19.10
C LYS A 486 -0.30 10.87 18.78
N MET A 487 0.57 11.48 19.58
CA MET A 487 0.98 12.87 19.38
C MET A 487 2.09 12.95 18.33
N GLY A 488 1.76 13.23 17.06
CA GLY A 488 2.76 13.38 16.00
C GLY A 488 3.82 12.25 16.00
N PRO A 489 5.12 12.54 16.18
CA PRO A 489 6.18 11.53 16.20
C PRO A 489 6.30 10.75 17.52
N TYR A 490 5.57 11.12 18.57
CA TYR A 490 5.65 10.46 19.89
C TYR A 490 4.86 9.14 19.92
N PRO A 491 5.18 8.22 20.84
CA PRO A 491 4.43 6.97 21.01
C PRO A 491 2.92 7.16 21.17
N ALA A 492 2.14 6.22 20.60
CA ALA A 492 0.74 6.04 20.92
C ALA A 492 0.55 5.73 22.41
N SER A 493 -0.49 6.31 22.98
CA SER A 493 -0.80 6.33 24.41
C SER A 493 -2.32 6.26 24.62
N ASP A 494 -2.75 5.66 25.71
CA ASP A 494 -4.13 5.69 26.23
C ASP A 494 -4.28 6.67 27.40
N ARG A 495 -3.27 7.54 27.59
CA ARG A 495 -3.17 8.51 28.70
C ARG A 495 -3.21 9.95 28.22
N ASP A 496 -3.87 10.81 28.98
CA ASP A 496 -3.97 12.25 28.75
C ASP A 496 -2.70 13.01 29.18
N GLY A 497 -2.73 14.35 29.06
CA GLY A 497 -1.60 15.23 29.39
C GLY A 497 -1.10 15.15 30.84
N THR A 498 -1.92 14.63 31.76
CA THR A 498 -1.58 14.40 33.17
C THR A 498 -1.25 12.93 33.49
N GLY A 499 -1.26 12.05 32.49
CA GLY A 499 -0.95 10.63 32.65
C GLY A 499 -2.16 9.77 33.06
N ASN A 500 -3.38 10.33 33.08
CA ASN A 500 -4.60 9.60 33.43
C ASN A 500 -5.18 8.88 32.20
N LEU A 501 -5.81 7.72 32.40
CA LEU A 501 -6.46 7.00 31.31
C LEU A 501 -7.59 7.82 30.68
N ILE A 502 -7.64 7.89 29.36
CA ILE A 502 -8.63 8.69 28.64
C ILE A 502 -9.94 7.91 28.56
N THR A 503 -10.96 8.34 29.31
CA THR A 503 -12.32 7.78 29.24
C THR A 503 -13.27 8.61 28.40
N ASN A 504 -12.99 9.91 28.26
CA ASN A 504 -13.76 10.82 27.42
C ASN A 504 -12.83 11.95 26.91
N PRO A 505 -12.66 12.12 25.58
CA PRO A 505 -11.79 13.15 25.02
C PRO A 505 -12.30 14.58 25.26
N GLU A 506 -13.58 14.79 25.56
CA GLU A 506 -14.12 16.13 25.88
C GLU A 506 -13.63 16.65 27.23
N THR A 507 -13.45 15.74 28.20
CA THR A 507 -13.12 16.09 29.60
C THR A 507 -11.72 15.69 30.04
N ALA A 508 -10.99 14.91 29.24
CA ALA A 508 -9.60 14.56 29.50
C ALA A 508 -8.68 15.79 29.46
N ASP A 509 -7.50 15.70 30.09
CA ASP A 509 -6.52 16.76 29.97
C ASP A 509 -5.85 16.76 28.60
N ARG A 510 -6.33 17.63 27.71
CA ARG A 510 -5.84 17.76 26.34
C ARG A 510 -4.66 18.75 26.22
N LYS A 511 -3.92 19.00 27.29
CA LYS A 511 -2.72 19.86 27.26
C LYS A 511 -1.46 19.03 27.02
N VAL A 512 -0.49 19.65 26.35
CA VAL A 512 0.86 19.11 26.18
C VAL A 512 1.79 19.96 27.05
N TYR A 513 2.55 19.27 27.90
CA TYR A 513 3.43 19.89 28.89
C TYR A 513 4.90 19.74 28.49
N ASN A 514 5.70 20.79 28.76
CA ASN A 514 7.15 20.73 28.80
C ASN A 514 7.61 21.23 30.18
N GLY A 515 7.84 20.30 31.09
CA GLY A 515 7.99 20.64 32.52
C GLY A 515 6.71 21.29 33.06
N PRO A 516 6.79 22.46 33.72
CA PRO A 516 5.61 23.15 34.23
C PRO A 516 4.81 23.88 33.14
N ASP A 517 5.38 24.08 31.96
CA ASP A 517 4.82 24.93 30.92
C ASP A 517 3.87 24.16 30.00
N ILE A 518 2.74 24.77 29.66
CA ILE A 518 1.82 24.27 28.64
C ILE A 518 2.32 24.77 27.28
N VAL A 519 2.84 23.87 26.45
CA VAL A 519 3.32 24.20 25.10
C VAL A 519 2.23 24.09 24.04
N ARG A 520 1.14 23.38 24.36
CA ARG A 520 -0.02 23.26 23.47
C ARG A 520 -1.27 22.93 24.29
N ASP A 521 -2.39 23.56 23.95
CA ASP A 521 -3.67 23.34 24.61
C ASP A 521 -4.76 23.09 23.56
N TYR A 522 -5.17 21.82 23.40
CA TYR A 522 -6.25 21.45 22.49
C TYR A 522 -7.63 21.70 23.13
N SER A 523 -7.87 22.96 23.50
CA SER A 523 -9.05 23.39 24.26
C SER A 523 -10.36 23.30 23.49
N ILE A 524 -10.32 23.41 22.15
CA ILE A 524 -11.53 23.38 21.32
C ILE A 524 -11.87 21.94 20.94
N PHE A 525 -13.07 21.49 21.31
CA PHE A 525 -13.63 20.21 20.85
C PHE A 525 -14.48 20.42 19.59
N CYS A 526 -14.19 19.70 18.51
CA CYS A 526 -14.87 19.92 17.23
C CYS A 526 -16.01 18.93 16.97
N GLY A 527 -15.89 17.69 17.45
CA GLY A 527 -16.90 16.67 17.25
C GLY A 527 -16.33 15.27 17.05
N TYR A 528 -17.24 14.32 16.83
CA TYR A 528 -16.95 12.92 16.58
C TYR A 528 -17.13 12.57 15.10
N PHE A 529 -16.41 11.53 14.67
CA PHE A 529 -16.45 11.04 13.30
C PHE A 529 -16.43 9.52 13.27
N CYS A 530 -17.16 8.93 12.33
CA CYS A 530 -17.04 7.53 11.96
C CYS A 530 -15.96 7.38 10.88
N VAL A 531 -15.11 6.37 11.06
CA VAL A 531 -14.11 5.94 10.09
C VAL A 531 -14.51 4.58 9.55
N ASP A 532 -14.59 4.47 8.23
CA ASP A 532 -14.59 3.20 7.51
C ASP A 532 -13.19 2.98 6.94
N LYS A 533 -12.38 2.13 7.59
CA LYS A 533 -10.98 1.89 7.18
C LYS A 533 -10.84 1.39 5.74
N ASN A 534 -11.90 0.84 5.13
CA ASN A 534 -11.84 0.29 3.77
C ASN A 534 -12.10 1.34 2.71
N ASN A 535 -12.84 2.39 3.07
CA ASN A 535 -13.24 3.46 2.15
C ASN A 535 -12.44 4.73 2.37
N VAL A 536 -11.92 4.97 3.58
CA VAL A 536 -11.10 6.15 3.85
C VAL A 536 -9.76 6.03 3.12
N VAL A 537 -9.35 7.09 2.43
CA VAL A 537 -8.04 7.20 1.79
C VAL A 537 -7.33 8.40 2.39
N ILE A 538 -6.24 8.12 3.11
CA ILE A 538 -5.40 9.14 3.73
C ILE A 538 -3.99 9.04 3.15
N ASP A 539 -3.30 10.18 3.11
CA ASP A 539 -1.90 10.24 2.72
C ASP A 539 -1.25 11.50 3.31
N GLY A 540 0.05 11.67 3.16
CA GLY A 540 0.75 12.84 3.69
C GLY A 540 2.04 13.18 2.95
N PRO A 541 2.60 14.36 3.26
CA PRO A 541 3.73 14.92 2.54
C PRO A 541 5.09 14.32 2.93
N ARG A 542 5.17 13.53 4.00
CA ARG A 542 6.44 13.02 4.54
C ARG A 542 6.44 11.49 4.57
N SER A 543 7.02 10.88 3.55
CA SER A 543 7.24 9.44 3.51
C SER A 543 8.41 9.01 4.40
N CYS A 544 8.27 7.87 5.07
CA CYS A 544 9.36 7.09 5.66
C CYS A 544 10.07 6.20 4.62
N TYR A 545 9.57 6.17 3.38
CA TYR A 545 10.04 5.35 2.25
C TYR A 545 10.35 6.15 0.98
#